data_AF-A0A0J6FV97-F1
#
_entry.id   AF-A0A0J6FV97-F1
#
_cell.length_a   1.000
_cell.length_b   1.000
_cell.length_c   1.000
_cell.angle_alpha   90.00
_cell.angle_beta   90.00
_cell.angle_gamma   90.00
#
_symmetry.space_group_name_H-M   'P 1'
#
loop_
_entity.id
_entity.type
_entity.pdbx_description
1 polymer ?
#
loop_
_entity_poly.entity_id
_entity_poly.type
_entity_poly.pdbx_seq_one_letter_code
_entity_poly.pdbx_strand_id
1 'polypeptide(L)'
;MSGKPVGALVACLLAACTACISLAAAAAQTVPWSRQVHAPGNPILADGRDYAADPAPLVADGKLYIIAGRDEAPPEVNDFVMDRWQLLVTDDVGSGHWTHYPTLLRPQQVFAWAAPGHAYAAQIVQGPDKRYYLYAPVQEAHSRNADPFAIGVAVADSPLGPWRDAHPQGPILSQSLPAPNAIQNIDPTVLVDDDGRVYLYWGTFGKLFGIELERDMVTPKGQAVAVTTLDGYFEAPWLFKRGDTYYMAYAGNRAGPASDCTPTLYHACIAYGSAPSPLGPWTYRGVLLPPVSSTTSHSGIVEFKGQWYLVYHTADAKGGGHFRRSVAIDRLQWDDSVQPARILPVVATRRPQPPLPPQRNLARYAQASASNGPDIPHQYWIAALNDGRVKRNPLPPQLWGSWTPHNPPQQWLQYSWAQPVTLQRSRILFWADHPPGADSGVAPPVRWRLEYRRDGRWWPLAESTRPPAAGRWQTLRFAPVTTRCVRAVLDAAGAGERHAALAVQEWEMLAPQALRLPQATAADAQRCDDAP
;
A
#
# COMPACT_ATOMS: atom_id res chain seq x y z
N MET A 1 37.89 63.94 -75.47
CA MET A 1 39.11 63.12 -75.62
C MET A 1 39.78 63.04 -74.25
N SER A 2 40.17 61.84 -73.81
CA SER A 2 41.15 61.53 -72.74
C SER A 2 41.17 62.48 -71.53
N GLY A 3 40.79 62.11 -70.31
CA GLY A 3 41.13 60.87 -69.61
C GLY A 3 41.45 61.20 -68.14
N LYS A 4 40.40 61.21 -67.33
CA LYS A 4 40.22 60.88 -65.89
C LYS A 4 41.23 61.28 -64.78
N PRO A 5 40.74 61.41 -63.52
CA PRO A 5 41.11 62.50 -62.63
C PRO A 5 41.76 62.08 -61.30
N VAL A 6 42.05 63.14 -60.55
CA VAL A 6 42.49 63.33 -59.17
C VAL A 6 41.52 62.70 -58.13
N GLY A 7 42.07 62.25 -56.99
CA GLY A 7 41.52 62.67 -55.70
C GLY A 7 41.00 61.61 -54.72
N ALA A 8 41.86 61.32 -53.72
CA ALA A 8 41.59 61.22 -52.28
C ALA A 8 40.50 60.29 -51.71
N LEU A 9 41.02 59.35 -50.90
CA LEU A 9 40.49 58.71 -49.68
C LEU A 9 39.00 58.85 -49.32
N VAL A 10 38.33 57.70 -49.24
CA VAL A 10 37.29 57.42 -48.23
C VAL A 10 37.43 55.97 -47.77
N ALA A 11 37.61 55.76 -46.46
CA ALA A 11 37.52 54.46 -45.83
C ALA A 11 36.05 54.00 -45.81
N CYS A 12 35.75 52.86 -46.43
CA CYS A 12 34.43 52.22 -46.36
C CYS A 12 34.48 51.00 -45.44
N LEU A 13 33.55 51.00 -44.47
CA LEU A 13 33.17 49.84 -43.67
C LEU A 13 32.69 48.71 -44.59
N LEU A 14 33.28 47.52 -44.45
CA LEU A 14 32.69 46.28 -44.94
C LEU A 14 31.79 45.70 -43.85
N ALA A 15 30.48 45.82 -44.06
CA ALA A 15 29.47 45.09 -43.32
C ALA A 15 29.56 43.59 -43.65
N ALA A 16 30.08 42.80 -42.72
CA ALA A 16 29.98 41.36 -42.79
C ALA A 16 28.58 40.94 -42.29
N CYS A 17 27.68 40.61 -43.22
CA CYS A 17 26.47 39.86 -42.91
C CYS A 17 26.86 38.42 -42.57
N THR A 18 27.18 38.15 -41.30
CA THR A 18 27.17 36.80 -40.76
C THR A 18 25.72 36.35 -40.56
N ALA A 19 25.23 35.52 -41.48
CA ALA A 19 24.05 34.72 -41.24
C ALA A 19 24.35 33.77 -40.07
N CYS A 20 23.93 34.13 -38.86
CA CYS A 20 23.90 33.24 -37.72
C CYS A 20 22.84 32.16 -37.98
N ILE A 21 23.26 31.07 -38.64
CA ILE A 21 22.53 29.81 -38.57
C ILE A 21 22.77 29.29 -37.14
N SER A 22 21.85 29.63 -36.24
CA SER A 22 21.74 29.01 -34.94
C SER A 22 21.39 27.54 -35.13
N LEU A 23 22.41 26.68 -35.20
CA LEU A 23 22.28 25.26 -34.93
C LEU A 23 21.88 25.11 -33.45
N ALA A 24 20.57 25.20 -33.18
CA ALA A 24 20.02 24.69 -31.94
C ALA A 24 20.33 23.19 -31.94
N ALA A 25 21.33 22.78 -31.15
CA ALA A 25 21.55 21.38 -30.85
C ALA A 25 20.28 20.85 -30.20
N ALA A 26 19.46 20.14 -30.97
CA ALA A 26 18.37 19.34 -30.43
C ALA A 26 19.03 18.34 -29.49
N ALA A 27 18.93 18.59 -28.18
CA ALA A 27 19.37 17.64 -27.17
C ALA A 27 18.60 16.33 -27.44
N ALA A 28 19.32 15.31 -27.90
CA ALA A 28 18.73 14.01 -28.18
C ALA A 28 18.00 13.54 -26.91
N GLN A 29 16.68 13.32 -27.03
CA GLN A 29 15.88 12.78 -25.94
C GLN A 29 16.42 11.40 -25.60
N THR A 30 17.19 11.28 -24.50
CA THR A 30 17.66 9.98 -24.03
C THR A 30 16.48 9.23 -23.45
N VAL A 31 15.97 8.25 -24.18
CA VAL A 31 14.91 7.35 -23.69
C VAL A 31 15.43 6.66 -22.42
N PRO A 32 14.67 6.65 -21.31
CA PRO A 32 15.10 6.00 -20.09
C PRO A 32 15.37 4.50 -20.32
N TRP A 33 16.34 3.95 -19.60
CA TRP A 33 16.65 2.52 -19.68
C TRP A 33 15.44 1.67 -19.29
N SER A 34 15.21 0.58 -20.02
CA SER A 34 14.10 -0.34 -19.76
C SER A 34 14.51 -1.80 -19.88
N ARG A 35 13.65 -2.67 -19.34
CA ARG A 35 13.73 -4.13 -19.49
C ARG A 35 12.35 -4.74 -19.67
N GLN A 36 12.29 -5.88 -20.34
CA GLN A 36 11.05 -6.64 -20.46
C GLN A 36 10.77 -7.44 -19.19
N VAL A 37 9.51 -7.52 -18.80
CA VAL A 37 8.99 -8.30 -17.67
C VAL A 37 7.81 -9.12 -18.19
N HIS A 38 7.78 -10.40 -17.83
CA HIS A 38 6.63 -11.26 -18.07
C HIS A 38 5.97 -11.60 -16.72
N ALA A 39 4.72 -11.18 -16.57
CA ALA A 39 3.90 -11.32 -15.38
C ALA A 39 2.68 -12.20 -15.70
N PRO A 40 2.72 -13.51 -15.42
CA PRO A 40 1.60 -14.44 -15.68
C PRO A 40 0.43 -14.26 -14.68
N GLY A 41 0.38 -13.13 -13.98
CA GLY A 41 -0.55 -12.83 -12.90
C GLY A 41 0.09 -11.99 -11.80
N ASN A 42 -0.75 -11.47 -10.90
CA ASN A 42 -0.32 -10.49 -9.90
C ASN A 42 0.64 -11.08 -8.83
N PRO A 43 1.54 -10.23 -8.28
CA PRO A 43 1.82 -8.86 -8.72
C PRO A 43 2.67 -8.83 -10.02
N ILE A 44 2.71 -7.68 -10.71
CA ILE A 44 3.46 -7.49 -11.97
C ILE A 44 4.97 -7.68 -11.71
N LEU A 45 5.53 -7.01 -10.71
CA LEU A 45 6.92 -7.16 -10.29
C LEU A 45 7.02 -8.12 -9.10
N ALA A 46 7.13 -9.42 -9.37
CA ALA A 46 7.05 -10.44 -8.30
C ALA A 46 8.39 -11.10 -7.92
N ASP A 47 9.44 -10.91 -8.69
CA ASP A 47 10.72 -11.61 -8.52
C ASP A 47 11.58 -11.05 -7.36
N GLY A 48 11.18 -9.92 -6.80
CA GLY A 48 11.86 -9.24 -5.69
C GLY A 48 13.08 -8.41 -6.11
N ARG A 49 13.29 -8.18 -7.42
CA ARG A 49 14.36 -7.29 -7.90
C ARG A 49 14.02 -5.81 -7.70
N ASP A 50 12.76 -5.48 -7.89
CA ASP A 50 12.20 -4.14 -7.74
C ASP A 50 10.81 -4.25 -7.10
N TYR A 51 10.50 -3.28 -6.25
CA TYR A 51 9.22 -3.14 -5.57
C TYR A 51 8.58 -1.82 -6.03
N ALA A 52 7.29 -1.86 -6.31
CA ALA A 52 6.54 -0.75 -6.89
C ALA A 52 5.29 -0.48 -6.07
N ALA A 53 5.16 0.76 -5.63
CA ALA A 53 4.10 1.20 -4.76
C ALA A 53 3.37 2.41 -5.33
N ASP A 54 2.20 2.66 -4.75
CA ASP A 54 1.40 3.84 -5.00
C ASP A 54 1.12 4.09 -6.50
N PRO A 55 0.51 3.13 -7.21
CA PRO A 55 0.42 3.17 -8.66
C PRO A 55 -0.61 4.18 -9.17
N ALA A 56 -0.25 4.92 -10.22
CA ALA A 56 -1.16 5.76 -10.98
C ALA A 56 -1.15 5.36 -12.46
N PRO A 57 -2.25 4.80 -13.00
CA PRO A 57 -2.36 4.46 -14.41
C PRO A 57 -2.66 5.68 -15.28
N LEU A 58 -2.13 5.66 -16.51
CA LEU A 58 -2.39 6.60 -17.58
C LEU A 58 -2.56 5.82 -18.89
N VAL A 59 -3.57 6.18 -19.69
CA VAL A 59 -3.68 5.69 -21.08
C VAL A 59 -3.22 6.79 -22.02
N ALA A 60 -2.21 6.48 -22.83
CA ALA A 60 -1.62 7.39 -23.80
C ALA A 60 -1.07 6.59 -24.99
N ASP A 61 -1.13 7.14 -26.20
CA ASP A 61 -0.57 6.53 -27.42
C ASP A 61 -0.96 5.05 -27.63
N GLY A 62 -2.20 4.70 -27.27
CA GLY A 62 -2.74 3.33 -27.37
C GLY A 62 -2.14 2.32 -26.37
N LYS A 63 -1.40 2.78 -25.37
CA LYS A 63 -0.75 1.98 -24.32
C LYS A 63 -1.26 2.35 -22.94
N LEU A 64 -1.09 1.42 -22.00
CA LEU A 64 -1.27 1.63 -20.58
C LEU A 64 0.09 1.85 -19.94
N TYR A 65 0.25 2.99 -19.28
CA TYR A 65 1.38 3.34 -18.43
C TYR A 65 0.94 3.27 -16.97
N ILE A 66 1.81 2.83 -16.07
CA ILE A 66 1.59 2.85 -14.63
C ILE A 66 2.85 3.44 -14.00
N ILE A 67 2.76 4.68 -13.52
CA ILE A 67 3.82 5.27 -12.70
C ILE A 67 3.65 4.78 -11.27
N ALA A 68 4.78 4.51 -10.62
CA ALA A 68 4.82 4.03 -9.25
C ALA A 68 6.06 4.59 -8.56
N GLY A 69 5.98 4.80 -7.25
CA GLY A 69 7.17 4.99 -6.44
C GLY A 69 7.94 3.67 -6.30
N ARG A 70 9.26 3.73 -6.11
CA ARG A 70 10.12 2.55 -5.94
C ARG A 70 10.46 2.34 -4.47
N ASP A 71 9.81 1.35 -3.85
CA ASP A 71 10.15 0.89 -2.51
C ASP A 71 11.55 0.23 -2.52
N GLU A 72 12.47 0.71 -1.69
CA GLU A 72 13.86 0.23 -1.57
C GLU A 72 14.24 -0.11 -0.12
N ALA A 73 13.25 -0.19 0.79
CA ALA A 73 13.50 -0.45 2.21
C ALA A 73 14.21 -1.80 2.43
N PRO A 74 15.34 -1.84 3.17
CA PRO A 74 15.98 -3.10 3.57
C PRO A 74 15.02 -4.01 4.35
N PRO A 75 15.23 -5.35 4.35
CA PRO A 75 14.32 -6.32 4.95
C PRO A 75 13.84 -6.02 6.38
N GLU A 76 14.73 -5.46 7.20
CA GLU A 76 14.55 -5.13 8.61
C GLU A 76 14.09 -3.69 8.90
N VAL A 77 14.02 -2.84 7.87
CA VAL A 77 13.63 -1.44 7.99
C VAL A 77 12.13 -1.30 7.76
N ASN A 78 11.47 -0.68 8.74
CA ASN A 78 10.04 -0.38 8.71
C ASN A 78 9.82 1.10 8.37
N ASP A 79 10.23 1.48 7.16
CA ASP A 79 10.16 2.85 6.67
C ASP A 79 10.02 2.86 5.14
N PHE A 80 9.40 3.90 4.60
CA PHE A 80 9.19 4.09 3.18
C PHE A 80 10.43 4.72 2.52
N VAL A 81 11.41 3.88 2.21
CA VAL A 81 12.61 4.31 1.47
C VAL A 81 12.28 4.34 -0.02
N MET A 82 11.96 5.52 -0.55
CA MET A 82 11.49 5.68 -1.94
C MET A 82 12.29 6.73 -2.69
N ASP A 83 13.32 6.27 -3.39
CA ASP A 83 14.40 7.11 -3.89
C ASP A 83 14.12 7.73 -5.27
N ARG A 84 13.15 7.15 -5.99
CA ARG A 84 12.80 7.44 -7.38
C ARG A 84 11.43 6.90 -7.75
N TRP A 85 10.87 7.42 -8.84
CA TRP A 85 9.74 6.82 -9.53
C TRP A 85 10.22 5.85 -10.62
N GLN A 86 9.36 4.89 -10.93
CA GLN A 86 9.51 3.90 -12.01
C GLN A 86 8.22 3.82 -12.84
N LEU A 87 8.31 3.21 -14.02
CA LEU A 87 7.17 3.10 -14.94
C LEU A 87 7.02 1.67 -15.48
N LEU A 88 5.78 1.17 -15.49
CA LEU A 88 5.40 -0.06 -16.18
C LEU A 88 4.55 0.31 -17.40
N VAL A 89 4.80 -0.33 -18.55
CA VAL A 89 4.09 -0.04 -19.80
C VAL A 89 3.67 -1.33 -20.48
N THR A 90 2.43 -1.40 -20.95
CA THR A 90 1.94 -2.51 -21.78
C THR A 90 0.99 -1.99 -22.86
N ASP A 91 0.90 -2.72 -23.97
CA ASP A 91 -0.17 -2.56 -24.95
C ASP A 91 -1.31 -3.57 -24.75
N ASP A 92 -1.10 -4.63 -23.98
CA ASP A 92 -2.11 -5.64 -23.66
C ASP A 92 -1.86 -6.23 -22.28
N VAL A 93 -2.72 -5.86 -21.32
CA VAL A 93 -2.70 -6.37 -19.94
C VAL A 93 -2.82 -7.90 -19.92
N GLY A 94 -3.60 -8.49 -20.83
CA GLY A 94 -3.85 -9.94 -20.87
C GLY A 94 -2.64 -10.76 -21.32
N SER A 95 -1.71 -10.15 -22.06
CA SER A 95 -0.48 -10.80 -22.52
C SER A 95 0.51 -11.10 -21.39
N GLY A 96 0.40 -10.38 -20.27
CA GLY A 96 1.38 -10.41 -19.19
C GLY A 96 2.74 -9.82 -19.57
N HIS A 97 2.91 -9.23 -20.76
CA HIS A 97 4.16 -8.61 -21.18
C HIS A 97 4.17 -7.12 -20.83
N TRP A 98 5.22 -6.69 -20.12
CA TRP A 98 5.41 -5.33 -19.65
C TRP A 98 6.81 -4.84 -19.98
N THR A 99 6.93 -3.59 -20.41
CA THR A 99 8.19 -2.85 -20.41
C THR A 99 8.32 -2.11 -19.09
N HIS A 100 9.40 -2.37 -18.35
CA HIS A 100 9.68 -1.77 -17.06
C HIS A 100 10.85 -0.78 -17.17
N TYR A 101 10.61 0.48 -16.75
CA TYR A 101 11.58 1.56 -16.63
C TYR A 101 11.86 1.83 -15.14
N PRO A 102 12.84 1.17 -14.50
CA PRO A 102 13.05 1.23 -13.04
C PRO A 102 13.65 2.54 -12.53
N THR A 103 14.13 3.40 -13.44
CA THR A 103 14.83 4.65 -13.09
C THR A 103 14.26 5.82 -13.89
N LEU A 104 12.94 6.01 -13.84
CA LEU A 104 12.27 7.04 -14.63
C LEU A 104 12.75 8.44 -14.21
N LEU A 105 12.62 8.78 -12.93
CA LEU A 105 12.87 10.12 -12.43
C LEU A 105 13.10 10.12 -10.91
N ARG A 106 13.96 11.01 -10.41
CA ARG A 106 14.08 11.32 -8.98
C ARG A 106 13.54 12.72 -8.67
N PRO A 107 12.94 12.96 -7.49
CA PRO A 107 12.40 14.25 -7.09
C PRO A 107 13.35 15.44 -7.33
N GLN A 108 14.57 15.38 -6.79
CA GLN A 108 15.57 16.44 -6.90
C GLN A 108 16.16 16.64 -8.30
N GLN A 109 15.90 15.71 -9.25
CA GLN A 109 16.32 15.90 -10.64
C GLN A 109 15.36 16.79 -11.42
N VAL A 110 14.11 16.92 -10.97
CA VAL A 110 13.08 17.72 -11.63
C VAL A 110 12.70 18.95 -10.82
N PHE A 111 12.59 18.83 -9.49
CA PHE A 111 12.24 19.93 -8.59
C PHE A 111 13.48 20.40 -7.86
N ALA A 112 14.01 21.58 -8.23
CA ALA A 112 15.24 22.10 -7.64
C ALA A 112 15.11 22.43 -6.14
N TRP A 113 13.88 22.63 -5.67
CA TRP A 113 13.54 22.91 -4.28
C TRP A 113 13.31 21.64 -3.44
N ALA A 114 13.24 20.46 -4.06
CA ALA A 114 12.96 19.20 -3.36
C ALA A 114 14.21 18.60 -2.70
N ALA A 115 14.01 17.98 -1.54
CA ALA A 115 14.99 17.11 -0.92
C ALA A 115 15.20 15.83 -1.76
N PRO A 116 16.38 15.18 -1.67
CA PRO A 116 16.57 13.86 -2.26
C PRO A 116 15.63 12.80 -1.66
N GLY A 117 15.12 11.88 -2.50
CA GLY A 117 14.24 10.80 -2.05
C GLY A 117 12.78 11.24 -1.93
N HIS A 118 11.96 10.46 -1.21
CA HIS A 118 10.51 10.68 -1.05
C HIS A 118 9.72 10.76 -2.37
N ALA A 119 10.04 9.88 -3.31
CA ALA A 119 9.34 9.72 -4.59
C ALA A 119 7.98 9.00 -4.40
N TYR A 120 7.09 9.62 -3.64
CA TYR A 120 5.80 9.05 -3.26
C TYR A 120 4.76 9.26 -4.36
N ALA A 121 3.66 8.51 -4.29
CA ALA A 121 2.39 8.63 -5.02
C ALA A 121 2.29 9.73 -6.12
N ALA A 122 3.05 9.58 -7.21
CA ALA A 122 2.96 10.50 -8.34
C ALA A 122 1.84 10.10 -9.29
N GLN A 123 1.14 11.08 -9.87
CA GLN A 123 0.17 10.85 -10.94
C GLN A 123 0.59 11.61 -12.19
N ILE A 124 0.53 10.94 -13.34
CA ILE A 124 0.63 11.60 -14.66
C ILE A 124 -0.77 11.79 -15.24
N VAL A 125 -1.07 12.98 -15.74
CA VAL A 125 -2.30 13.31 -16.48
C VAL A 125 -1.94 14.09 -17.76
N GLN A 126 -2.72 13.93 -18.82
CA GLN A 126 -2.57 14.78 -20.01
C GLN A 126 -3.36 16.09 -19.82
N GLY A 127 -2.69 17.22 -19.98
CA GLY A 127 -3.31 18.55 -19.88
C GLY A 127 -4.15 18.91 -21.11
N PRO A 128 -4.95 20.00 -21.02
CA PRO A 128 -5.72 20.53 -22.16
C PRO A 128 -4.85 20.86 -23.39
N ASP A 129 -3.58 21.21 -23.16
CA ASP A 129 -2.57 21.53 -24.17
C ASP A 129 -1.87 20.30 -24.78
N LYS A 130 -2.33 19.09 -24.43
CA LYS A 130 -1.82 17.78 -24.88
C LYS A 130 -0.45 17.39 -24.35
N ARG A 131 0.19 18.20 -23.49
CA ARG A 131 1.39 17.80 -22.76
C ARG A 131 1.01 16.95 -21.54
N TYR A 132 1.99 16.25 -21.00
CA TYR A 132 1.84 15.40 -19.82
C TYR A 132 2.34 16.13 -18.59
N TYR A 133 1.57 16.07 -17.51
CA TYR A 133 1.87 16.70 -16.24
C TYR A 133 2.00 15.63 -15.16
N LEU A 134 3.11 15.63 -14.44
CA LEU A 134 3.39 14.76 -13.30
C LEU A 134 3.20 15.56 -12.03
N TYR A 135 2.17 15.24 -11.27
CA TYR A 135 1.92 15.75 -9.93
C TYR A 135 2.56 14.79 -8.93
N ALA A 136 3.38 15.32 -8.04
CA ALA A 136 4.17 14.49 -7.13
C ALA A 136 4.25 15.09 -5.74
N PRO A 137 3.91 14.31 -4.70
CA PRO A 137 4.25 14.65 -3.33
C PRO A 137 5.73 14.35 -3.09
N VAL A 138 6.46 15.37 -2.66
CA VAL A 138 7.89 15.33 -2.35
C VAL A 138 8.15 16.18 -1.10
N GLN A 139 9.32 16.06 -0.49
CA GLN A 139 9.70 16.93 0.63
C GLN A 139 10.47 18.15 0.15
N GLU A 140 10.15 19.34 0.67
CA GLU A 140 10.94 20.55 0.46
C GLU A 140 12.28 20.46 1.23
N ALA A 141 13.42 20.76 0.59
CA ALA A 141 14.75 20.66 1.22
C ALA A 141 14.96 21.66 2.39
N HIS A 142 14.30 22.81 2.32
CA HIS A 142 14.43 23.91 3.28
C HIS A 142 13.05 24.43 3.72
N SER A 143 12.12 23.51 4.03
CA SER A 143 10.78 23.90 4.47
C SER A 143 10.81 24.67 5.78
N ARG A 144 9.87 25.61 5.91
CA ARG A 144 9.53 26.27 7.20
C ARG A 144 8.29 25.65 7.84
N ASN A 145 7.64 24.71 7.15
CA ASN A 145 6.46 24.00 7.63
C ASN A 145 6.86 22.92 8.65
N ALA A 146 5.91 22.53 9.50
CA ALA A 146 6.14 21.46 10.48
C ALA A 146 6.28 20.09 9.79
N ASP A 147 5.47 19.85 8.75
CA ASP A 147 5.64 18.75 7.81
C ASP A 147 6.17 19.31 6.47
N PRO A 148 7.32 18.80 5.95
CA PRO A 148 7.94 19.32 4.74
C PRO A 148 7.31 18.78 3.43
N PHE A 149 6.33 17.87 3.49
CA PHE A 149 5.67 17.37 2.29
C PHE A 149 4.88 18.47 1.59
N ALA A 150 5.11 18.54 0.28
CA ALA A 150 4.50 19.48 -0.62
C ALA A 150 4.31 18.83 -2.01
N ILE A 151 3.39 19.35 -2.81
CA ILE A 151 3.08 18.82 -4.14
C ILE A 151 3.70 19.72 -5.20
N GLY A 152 4.61 19.14 -5.98
CA GLY A 152 5.20 19.73 -7.17
C GLY A 152 4.51 19.27 -8.46
N VAL A 153 4.69 20.04 -9.54
CA VAL A 153 4.17 19.71 -10.87
C VAL A 153 5.29 19.79 -11.89
N ALA A 154 5.52 18.71 -12.63
CA ALA A 154 6.44 18.68 -13.76
C ALA A 154 5.68 18.50 -15.08
N VAL A 155 6.26 18.94 -16.19
CA VAL A 155 5.67 18.84 -17.54
C VAL A 155 6.63 18.19 -18.54
N ALA A 156 6.07 17.42 -19.48
CA ALA A 156 6.79 16.76 -20.58
C ALA A 156 5.91 16.60 -21.83
N ASP A 157 6.54 16.40 -22.99
CA ASP A 157 5.83 16.11 -24.25
C ASP A 157 5.50 14.61 -24.42
N SER A 158 6.02 13.75 -23.53
CA SER A 158 5.82 12.30 -23.53
C SER A 158 5.68 11.78 -22.10
N PRO A 159 4.92 10.69 -21.85
CA PRO A 159 4.86 10.04 -20.54
C PRO A 159 6.21 9.53 -20.04
N LEU A 160 7.21 9.40 -20.93
CA LEU A 160 8.58 9.00 -20.59
C LEU A 160 9.50 10.19 -20.25
N GLY A 161 8.99 11.43 -20.31
CA GLY A 161 9.81 12.63 -20.20
C GLY A 161 10.48 13.02 -21.53
N PRO A 162 11.56 13.84 -21.49
CA PRO A 162 12.19 14.38 -20.30
C PRO A 162 11.27 15.35 -19.54
N TRP A 163 11.27 15.25 -18.21
CA TRP A 163 10.45 16.06 -17.33
C TRP A 163 11.14 17.38 -16.96
N ARG A 164 10.36 18.46 -16.86
CA ARG A 164 10.81 19.78 -16.42
C ARG A 164 9.87 20.31 -15.34
N ASP A 165 10.40 21.04 -14.36
CA ASP A 165 9.56 21.73 -13.37
C ASP A 165 8.58 22.69 -14.08
N ALA A 166 7.28 22.50 -13.87
CA ALA A 166 6.25 23.37 -14.43
C ALA A 166 6.00 24.60 -13.53
N HIS A 167 6.48 24.58 -12.28
CA HIS A 167 6.34 25.67 -11.33
C HIS A 167 7.65 25.86 -10.52
N PRO A 168 8.72 26.39 -11.15
CA PRO A 168 10.06 26.44 -10.57
C PRO A 168 10.20 27.35 -9.33
N GLN A 169 9.17 28.13 -8.99
CA GLN A 169 9.16 28.98 -7.80
C GLN A 169 8.94 28.16 -6.50
N GLY A 170 8.50 26.91 -6.59
CA GLY A 170 8.25 26.06 -5.42
C GLY A 170 7.07 25.10 -5.63
N PRO A 171 6.59 24.44 -4.57
CA PRO A 171 5.39 23.61 -4.67
C PRO A 171 4.13 24.44 -4.95
N ILE A 172 3.10 23.79 -5.50
CA ILE A 172 1.77 24.38 -5.68
C ILE A 172 0.89 24.18 -4.43
N LEU A 173 1.15 23.13 -3.64
CA LEU A 173 0.46 22.84 -2.38
C LEU A 173 1.49 22.50 -1.29
N SER A 174 1.29 23.04 -0.09
CA SER A 174 2.08 22.71 1.11
C SER A 174 1.25 23.03 2.36
N GLN A 175 1.82 22.94 3.57
CA GLN A 175 1.13 23.45 4.76
C GLN A 175 0.92 24.97 4.75
N SER A 176 1.63 25.71 3.90
CA SER A 176 1.47 27.16 3.73
C SER A 176 0.70 27.56 2.47
N LEU A 177 0.57 26.66 1.49
CA LEU A 177 0.04 26.97 0.15
C LEU A 177 -1.13 26.04 -0.24
N PRO A 178 -2.14 26.56 -0.95
CA PRO A 178 -2.41 27.98 -1.20
C PRO A 178 -2.95 28.70 0.04
N ALA A 179 -3.31 27.94 1.08
CA ALA A 179 -3.75 28.44 2.37
C ALA A 179 -3.18 27.56 3.50
N PRO A 180 -2.99 28.13 4.71
CA PRO A 180 -2.47 27.37 5.84
C PRO A 180 -3.31 26.14 6.20
N ASN A 181 -2.63 25.02 6.43
CA ASN A 181 -3.22 23.79 6.95
C ASN A 181 -2.19 23.05 7.83
N ALA A 182 -2.61 21.95 8.45
CA ALA A 182 -1.77 21.17 9.37
C ALA A 182 -1.66 19.69 8.97
N ILE A 183 -2.02 19.34 7.73
CA ILE A 183 -1.94 17.97 7.25
C ILE A 183 -0.61 17.72 6.55
N GLN A 184 -0.27 16.45 6.36
CA GLN A 184 0.73 16.05 5.39
C GLN A 184 0.12 16.17 3.99
N ASN A 185 0.67 17.01 3.12
CA ASN A 185 0.08 17.29 1.80
C ASN A 185 0.62 16.29 0.77
N ILE A 186 -0.04 15.14 0.66
CA ILE A 186 0.37 14.00 -0.18
C ILE A 186 -0.77 13.47 -1.06
N ASP A 187 -0.43 12.47 -1.88
CA ASP A 187 -1.32 11.71 -2.74
C ASP A 187 -2.21 12.57 -3.65
N PRO A 188 -1.61 13.41 -4.51
CA PRO A 188 -2.37 14.20 -5.46
C PRO A 188 -3.12 13.30 -6.43
N THR A 189 -4.37 13.65 -6.71
CA THR A 189 -5.08 13.14 -7.88
C THR A 189 -5.69 14.23 -8.73
N VAL A 190 -5.56 14.11 -10.05
CA VAL A 190 -5.94 15.16 -11.00
C VAL A 190 -6.88 14.62 -12.06
N LEU A 191 -7.95 15.37 -12.32
CA LEU A 191 -8.87 15.18 -13.43
C LEU A 191 -8.83 16.42 -14.34
N VAL A 192 -8.56 16.20 -15.62
CA VAL A 192 -8.86 17.16 -16.69
C VAL A 192 -10.19 16.75 -17.29
N ASP A 193 -11.22 17.57 -17.08
CA ASP A 193 -12.59 17.28 -17.51
C ASP A 193 -12.79 17.55 -19.01
N ASP A 194 -13.94 17.14 -19.54
CA ASP A 194 -14.25 17.23 -20.98
C ASP A 194 -14.30 18.67 -21.49
N ASP A 195 -14.58 19.64 -20.61
CA ASP A 195 -14.57 21.08 -20.91
C ASP A 195 -13.18 21.74 -20.73
N GLY A 196 -12.16 20.93 -20.42
CA GLY A 196 -10.78 21.35 -20.19
C GLY A 196 -10.55 22.04 -18.85
N ARG A 197 -11.50 22.02 -17.92
CA ARG A 197 -11.25 22.44 -16.53
C ARG A 197 -10.46 21.36 -15.78
N VAL A 198 -9.72 21.79 -14.76
CA VAL A 198 -8.74 20.96 -14.08
C VAL A 198 -9.08 20.92 -12.60
N TYR A 199 -9.14 19.73 -12.03
CA TYR A 199 -9.47 19.51 -10.63
C TYR A 199 -8.38 18.70 -9.96
N LEU A 200 -7.91 19.17 -8.82
CA LEU A 200 -6.87 18.53 -8.01
C LEU A 200 -7.44 18.20 -6.64
N TYR A 201 -7.21 16.97 -6.20
CA TYR A 201 -7.48 16.49 -4.85
C TYR A 201 -6.21 16.02 -4.17
N TRP A 202 -6.15 16.13 -2.85
CA TRP A 202 -5.03 15.64 -2.05
C TRP A 202 -5.42 15.46 -0.58
N GLY A 203 -4.60 14.71 0.15
CA GLY A 203 -4.67 14.65 1.60
C GLY A 203 -4.55 13.25 2.18
N THR A 204 -4.45 13.18 3.49
CA THR A 204 -4.22 11.94 4.25
C THR A 204 -4.79 12.07 5.66
N PHE A 205 -4.73 10.99 6.43
CA PHE A 205 -5.20 10.84 7.81
C PHE A 205 -6.58 11.45 8.08
N GLY A 206 -7.56 11.16 7.22
CA GLY A 206 -8.95 11.61 7.43
C GLY A 206 -9.26 13.03 6.97
N LYS A 207 -8.33 13.67 6.25
CA LYS A 207 -8.53 14.99 5.65
C LYS A 207 -8.33 14.92 4.15
N LEU A 208 -9.39 15.20 3.40
CA LEU A 208 -9.40 15.29 1.94
C LEU A 208 -9.76 16.71 1.52
N PHE A 209 -8.94 17.30 0.65
CA PHE A 209 -9.17 18.60 0.05
C PHE A 209 -9.29 18.47 -1.47
N GLY A 210 -10.16 19.29 -2.07
CA GLY A 210 -10.29 19.43 -3.52
C GLY A 210 -10.25 20.90 -3.94
N ILE A 211 -9.66 21.18 -5.10
CA ILE A 211 -9.57 22.54 -5.65
C ILE A 211 -9.64 22.49 -7.18
N GLU A 212 -10.17 23.54 -7.80
CA GLU A 212 -10.00 23.76 -9.23
C GLU A 212 -8.63 24.41 -9.49
N LEU A 213 -7.96 24.03 -10.57
CA LEU A 213 -6.79 24.74 -11.09
C LEU A 213 -7.19 25.53 -12.34
N GLU A 214 -6.44 26.58 -12.64
CA GLU A 214 -6.47 27.17 -13.97
C GLU A 214 -5.97 26.16 -15.03
N ARG A 215 -6.29 26.43 -16.30
CA ARG A 215 -5.93 25.55 -17.43
C ARG A 215 -4.41 25.40 -17.66
N ASP A 216 -3.60 26.18 -16.95
CA ASP A 216 -2.13 26.09 -16.96
C ASP A 216 -1.59 24.91 -16.12
N MET A 217 -2.49 24.19 -15.43
CA MET A 217 -2.21 23.00 -14.60
C MET A 217 -1.43 23.28 -13.31
N VAL A 218 -1.11 24.54 -12.98
CA VAL A 218 -0.26 24.88 -11.83
C VAL A 218 -0.84 25.96 -10.92
N THR A 219 -1.76 26.79 -11.42
CA THR A 219 -2.32 27.91 -10.64
C THR A 219 -3.61 27.49 -9.92
N PRO A 220 -3.66 27.49 -8.57
CA PRO A 220 -4.89 27.24 -7.83
C PRO A 220 -5.97 28.29 -8.11
N LYS A 221 -7.21 27.84 -8.30
CA LYS A 221 -8.36 28.70 -8.59
C LYS A 221 -9.36 28.68 -7.44
N GLY A 222 -9.27 29.72 -6.61
CA GLY A 222 -10.15 29.90 -5.45
C GLY A 222 -9.67 29.16 -4.20
N GLN A 223 -10.61 28.80 -3.33
CA GLN A 223 -10.32 28.12 -2.07
C GLN A 223 -10.53 26.62 -2.17
N ALA A 224 -9.71 25.85 -1.45
CA ALA A 224 -9.88 24.42 -1.33
C ALA A 224 -11.17 24.07 -0.57
N VAL A 225 -11.88 23.05 -1.06
CA VAL A 225 -13.08 22.48 -0.44
C VAL A 225 -12.66 21.26 0.38
N ALA A 226 -13.06 21.22 1.65
CA ALA A 226 -12.90 20.02 2.48
C ALA A 226 -14.01 19.00 2.18
N VAL A 227 -13.64 17.75 1.90
CA VAL A 227 -14.58 16.65 1.71
C VAL A 227 -14.69 15.84 3.00
N THR A 228 -15.89 15.80 3.57
CA THR A 228 -16.17 15.13 4.86
C THR A 228 -17.24 14.04 4.74
N THR A 229 -17.75 13.79 3.54
CA THR A 229 -18.87 12.87 3.27
C THR A 229 -18.43 11.50 2.72
N LEU A 230 -17.12 11.26 2.62
CA LEU A 230 -16.54 9.98 2.24
C LEU A 230 -16.14 9.20 3.49
N ASP A 231 -16.97 8.22 3.83
CA ASP A 231 -16.84 7.41 5.03
C ASP A 231 -15.48 6.71 5.15
N GLY A 232 -14.82 6.90 6.29
CA GLY A 232 -13.55 6.24 6.58
C GLY A 232 -12.40 6.65 5.66
N TYR A 233 -12.47 7.81 4.99
CA TYR A 233 -11.34 8.33 4.22
C TYR A 233 -10.07 8.30 5.07
N PHE A 234 -9.03 7.66 4.55
CA PHE A 234 -7.72 7.63 5.16
C PHE A 234 -6.74 8.44 4.31
N GLU A 235 -6.46 8.02 3.07
CA GLU A 235 -5.51 8.67 2.15
C GLU A 235 -5.78 8.27 0.68
N ALA A 236 -4.83 8.53 -0.23
CA ALA A 236 -4.80 7.93 -1.56
C ALA A 236 -6.05 8.18 -2.44
N PRO A 237 -6.52 9.44 -2.59
CA PRO A 237 -7.68 9.73 -3.43
C PRO A 237 -7.37 9.42 -4.90
N TRP A 238 -8.36 8.93 -5.63
CA TRP A 238 -8.29 8.73 -7.07
C TRP A 238 -9.57 9.23 -7.73
N LEU A 239 -9.47 10.39 -8.39
CA LEU A 239 -10.59 11.04 -9.06
C LEU A 239 -10.68 10.58 -10.52
N PHE A 240 -11.87 10.15 -10.94
CA PHE A 240 -12.15 9.83 -12.33
C PHE A 240 -13.61 10.09 -12.68
N LYS A 241 -13.92 10.08 -13.98
CA LYS A 241 -15.26 10.33 -14.51
C LYS A 241 -15.70 9.14 -15.39
N ARG A 242 -16.98 8.79 -15.32
CA ARG A 242 -17.64 7.85 -16.26
C ARG A 242 -19.02 8.38 -16.61
N GLY A 243 -19.23 8.70 -17.89
CA GLY A 243 -20.40 9.46 -18.32
C GLY A 243 -20.45 10.82 -17.60
N ASP A 244 -21.62 11.24 -17.14
CA ASP A 244 -21.79 12.51 -16.41
C ASP A 244 -21.54 12.38 -14.89
N THR A 245 -21.03 11.25 -14.41
CA THR A 245 -20.79 11.00 -12.98
C THR A 245 -19.31 11.00 -12.65
N TYR A 246 -18.96 11.69 -11.56
CA TYR A 246 -17.62 11.68 -10.98
C TYR A 246 -17.53 10.63 -9.89
N TYR A 247 -16.39 9.96 -9.80
CA TYR A 247 -16.11 8.93 -8.82
C TYR A 247 -14.79 9.23 -8.12
N MET A 248 -14.76 8.95 -6.82
CA MET A 248 -13.56 9.06 -5.99
C MET A 248 -13.31 7.69 -5.36
N ALA A 249 -12.29 6.98 -5.81
CA ALA A 249 -11.77 5.84 -5.04
C ALA A 249 -10.76 6.37 -4.02
N TYR A 250 -10.59 5.70 -2.88
CA TYR A 250 -9.66 6.13 -1.85
C TYR A 250 -9.29 4.97 -0.92
N ALA A 251 -8.13 5.09 -0.26
CA ALA A 251 -7.79 4.19 0.82
C ALA A 251 -8.68 4.48 2.02
N GLY A 252 -9.47 3.48 2.42
CA GLY A 252 -10.38 3.56 3.56
C GLY A 252 -9.79 2.88 4.79
N ASN A 253 -10.05 3.43 5.98
CA ASN A 253 -9.76 2.78 7.25
C ASN A 253 -10.90 3.03 8.25
N ARG A 254 -11.54 1.94 8.66
CA ARG A 254 -12.59 1.95 9.69
C ARG A 254 -12.46 0.70 10.52
N ALA A 255 -11.39 0.54 11.30
CA ALA A 255 -11.15 -0.71 12.00
C ALA A 255 -12.24 -1.05 13.03
N GLY A 256 -12.60 -2.33 13.13
CA GLY A 256 -13.44 -2.85 14.23
C GLY A 256 -14.35 -4.01 13.83
N PRO A 257 -15.05 -4.63 14.81
CA PRO A 257 -15.85 -5.83 14.58
C PRO A 257 -16.99 -5.67 13.56
N ALA A 258 -17.50 -4.45 13.39
CA ALA A 258 -18.55 -4.12 12.43
C ALA A 258 -18.02 -3.46 11.14
N SER A 259 -16.69 -3.44 10.95
CA SER A 259 -16.08 -2.85 9.77
C SER A 259 -16.35 -3.69 8.53
N ASP A 260 -16.81 -3.03 7.47
CA ASP A 260 -16.82 -3.55 6.11
C ASP A 260 -15.48 -3.35 5.37
N CYS A 261 -14.55 -2.61 5.98
CA CYS A 261 -13.31 -2.16 5.36
C CYS A 261 -12.08 -2.87 5.96
N THR A 262 -11.73 -2.65 7.23
CA THR A 262 -10.44 -3.08 7.78
C THR A 262 -10.58 -3.92 9.05
N PRO A 263 -9.86 -5.07 9.16
CA PRO A 263 -9.87 -5.87 10.38
C PRO A 263 -9.04 -5.22 11.50
N THR A 264 -8.10 -4.33 11.16
CA THR A 264 -7.18 -3.68 12.09
C THR A 264 -6.94 -2.21 11.69
N LEU A 265 -6.48 -1.40 12.64
CA LEU A 265 -6.24 0.04 12.44
C LEU A 265 -5.05 0.36 11.52
N TYR A 266 -4.22 -0.64 11.21
CA TYR A 266 -3.06 -0.50 10.33
C TYR A 266 -3.33 -1.01 8.91
N HIS A 267 -4.48 -1.62 8.65
CA HIS A 267 -4.88 -1.98 7.30
C HIS A 267 -5.70 -0.86 6.65
N ALA A 268 -5.65 -0.83 5.33
CA ALA A 268 -6.55 -0.06 4.48
C ALA A 268 -7.29 -0.99 3.51
N CYS A 269 -8.53 -0.64 3.18
CA CYS A 269 -9.25 -1.16 2.01
C CYS A 269 -9.24 -0.09 0.90
N ILE A 270 -9.76 -0.39 -0.29
CA ILE A 270 -10.18 0.66 -1.24
C ILE A 270 -11.70 0.79 -1.18
N ALA A 271 -12.15 1.97 -0.76
CA ALA A 271 -13.54 2.37 -0.82
C ALA A 271 -13.76 3.40 -1.92
N TYR A 272 -15.01 3.74 -2.20
CA TYR A 272 -15.31 4.78 -3.16
C TYR A 272 -16.60 5.54 -2.88
N GLY A 273 -16.72 6.69 -3.54
CA GLY A 273 -17.94 7.48 -3.62
C GLY A 273 -18.21 8.01 -5.02
N SER A 274 -19.38 8.60 -5.20
CA SER A 274 -19.82 9.25 -6.44
C SER A 274 -20.29 10.68 -6.19
N ALA A 275 -20.17 11.57 -7.17
CA ALA A 275 -20.67 12.94 -7.13
C ALA A 275 -21.26 13.37 -8.48
N PRO A 276 -22.23 14.31 -8.48
CA PRO A 276 -22.76 14.91 -9.70
C PRO A 276 -21.87 16.03 -10.25
N SER A 277 -20.87 16.49 -9.50
CA SER A 277 -19.90 17.51 -9.92
C SER A 277 -18.49 17.13 -9.45
N PRO A 278 -17.44 17.66 -10.09
CA PRO A 278 -16.07 17.28 -9.81
C PRO A 278 -15.61 17.68 -8.40
N LEU A 279 -16.26 18.67 -7.79
CA LEU A 279 -15.99 19.11 -6.41
C LEU A 279 -17.00 18.57 -5.37
N GLY A 280 -17.86 17.61 -5.75
CA GLY A 280 -18.89 17.05 -4.89
C GLY A 280 -20.30 17.61 -5.14
N PRO A 281 -21.23 17.47 -4.20
CA PRO A 281 -21.10 16.74 -2.95
C PRO A 281 -20.87 15.25 -3.19
N TRP A 282 -19.99 14.64 -2.38
CA TRP A 282 -19.64 13.23 -2.50
C TRP A 282 -20.60 12.35 -1.71
N THR A 283 -20.99 11.21 -2.28
CA THR A 283 -21.79 10.17 -1.62
C THR A 283 -20.99 8.89 -1.53
N TYR A 284 -20.79 8.35 -0.33
CA TYR A 284 -20.16 7.04 -0.11
C TYR A 284 -20.93 5.90 -0.80
N ARG A 285 -20.21 4.95 -1.41
CA ARG A 285 -20.79 3.84 -2.18
C ARG A 285 -20.31 2.44 -1.77
N GLY A 286 -19.48 2.34 -0.74
CA GLY A 286 -19.00 1.05 -0.21
C GLY A 286 -17.54 0.77 -0.53
N VAL A 287 -17.13 -0.45 -0.17
CA VAL A 287 -15.78 -0.98 -0.39
C VAL A 287 -15.73 -1.72 -1.73
N LEU A 288 -14.78 -1.34 -2.59
CA LEU A 288 -14.56 -1.99 -3.89
C LEU A 288 -13.39 -2.99 -3.86
N LEU A 289 -12.43 -2.84 -2.96
CA LEU A 289 -11.35 -3.82 -2.75
C LEU A 289 -11.15 -4.03 -1.24
N PRO A 290 -11.39 -5.23 -0.70
CA PRO A 290 -11.07 -5.52 0.69
C PRO A 290 -9.55 -5.48 0.93
N PRO A 291 -9.08 -5.45 2.19
CA PRO A 291 -7.65 -5.38 2.49
C PRO A 291 -6.86 -6.50 1.82
N VAL A 292 -5.72 -6.12 1.25
CA VAL A 292 -4.79 -7.03 0.59
C VAL A 292 -3.62 -7.34 1.51
N SER A 293 -2.52 -7.89 0.97
CA SER A 293 -1.38 -8.33 1.78
C SER A 293 -0.51 -7.20 2.34
N SER A 294 -0.62 -5.98 1.79
CA SER A 294 0.00 -4.75 2.34
C SER A 294 -0.92 -4.08 3.36
N THR A 295 -0.34 -3.25 4.22
CA THR A 295 -1.07 -2.49 5.23
C THR A 295 -1.69 -1.24 4.62
N THR A 296 -0.90 -0.50 3.86
CA THR A 296 -1.41 0.56 3.00
C THR A 296 -2.05 -0.02 1.74
N SER A 297 -2.91 0.78 1.14
CA SER A 297 -3.55 0.52 -0.14
C SER A 297 -3.61 1.84 -0.90
N HIS A 298 -3.40 1.84 -2.20
CA HIS A 298 -3.54 3.02 -3.06
C HIS A 298 -4.14 2.56 -4.39
N SER A 299 -5.13 3.29 -4.88
CA SER A 299 -5.89 2.93 -6.07
C SER A 299 -5.55 3.81 -7.25
N GLY A 300 -5.51 3.20 -8.42
CA GLY A 300 -5.60 3.87 -9.70
C GLY A 300 -6.62 3.14 -10.58
N ILE A 301 -7.63 3.85 -11.07
CA ILE A 301 -8.71 3.29 -11.90
C ILE A 301 -8.68 3.93 -13.29
N VAL A 302 -8.67 3.10 -14.33
CA VAL A 302 -8.62 3.57 -15.71
C VAL A 302 -9.41 2.65 -16.65
N GLU A 303 -9.95 3.23 -17.72
CA GLU A 303 -10.43 2.46 -18.87
C GLU A 303 -9.32 2.31 -19.90
N PHE A 304 -9.01 1.07 -20.30
CA PHE A 304 -8.04 0.76 -21.33
C PHE A 304 -8.61 -0.25 -22.31
N LYS A 305 -8.67 0.12 -23.60
CA LYS A 305 -9.21 -0.71 -24.69
C LYS A 305 -10.62 -1.27 -24.40
N GLY A 306 -11.50 -0.41 -23.88
CA GLY A 306 -12.91 -0.74 -23.59
C GLY A 306 -13.10 -1.63 -22.37
N GLN A 307 -12.10 -1.74 -21.49
CA GLN A 307 -12.17 -2.50 -20.24
C GLN A 307 -11.68 -1.61 -19.09
N TRP A 308 -12.37 -1.66 -17.96
CA TRP A 308 -11.96 -0.96 -16.75
C TRP A 308 -11.02 -1.81 -15.91
N TYR A 309 -10.01 -1.17 -15.33
CA TYR A 309 -9.02 -1.80 -14.46
C TYR A 309 -8.88 -1.04 -13.15
N LEU A 310 -8.74 -1.78 -12.05
CA LEU A 310 -8.17 -1.28 -10.80
C LEU A 310 -6.71 -1.69 -10.75
N VAL A 311 -5.83 -0.71 -10.63
CA VAL A 311 -4.42 -0.85 -10.31
C VAL A 311 -4.22 -0.50 -8.85
N TYR A 312 -3.48 -1.33 -8.13
CA TYR A 312 -3.25 -1.19 -6.70
C TYR A 312 -1.92 -1.86 -6.33
N HIS A 313 -1.51 -1.85 -5.06
CA HIS A 313 -0.28 -2.55 -4.63
C HIS A 313 -0.57 -3.63 -3.58
N THR A 314 0.34 -4.58 -3.46
CA THR A 314 0.28 -5.72 -2.52
C THR A 314 1.65 -5.94 -1.88
N ALA A 315 1.76 -6.82 -0.89
CA ALA A 315 3.04 -7.28 -0.33
C ALA A 315 3.45 -8.67 -0.83
N ASP A 316 2.88 -9.15 -1.94
CA ASP A 316 2.99 -10.57 -2.36
C ASP A 316 4.22 -10.89 -3.23
N ALA A 317 5.05 -9.90 -3.57
CA ALA A 317 6.32 -10.14 -4.25
C ALA A 317 7.29 -10.94 -3.38
N LYS A 318 8.22 -11.67 -4.00
CA LYS A 318 9.30 -12.37 -3.27
C LYS A 318 10.08 -11.35 -2.44
N GLY A 319 10.19 -11.56 -1.13
CA GLY A 319 10.85 -10.62 -0.22
C GLY A 319 10.02 -9.39 0.17
N GLY A 320 8.77 -9.32 -0.29
CA GLY A 320 7.84 -8.22 -0.05
C GLY A 320 7.42 -8.04 1.40
N GLY A 321 6.81 -6.89 1.65
CA GLY A 321 6.32 -6.47 2.96
C GLY A 321 5.62 -5.12 2.87
N HIS A 322 5.25 -4.56 4.03
CA HIS A 322 4.54 -3.29 4.13
C HIS A 322 5.29 -2.10 3.51
N PHE A 323 6.62 -2.19 3.38
CA PHE A 323 7.52 -1.18 2.81
C PHE A 323 8.29 -1.69 1.57
N ARG A 324 7.84 -2.83 1.03
CA ARG A 324 8.36 -3.48 -0.19
C ARG A 324 7.17 -4.03 -0.96
N ARG A 325 6.36 -3.10 -1.44
CA ARG A 325 5.06 -3.36 -2.08
C ARG A 325 5.25 -3.61 -3.57
N SER A 326 4.27 -4.21 -4.22
CA SER A 326 4.32 -4.47 -5.66
C SER A 326 2.96 -4.33 -6.31
N VAL A 327 2.95 -3.69 -7.46
CA VAL A 327 1.75 -3.36 -8.23
C VAL A 327 1.03 -4.62 -8.69
N ALA A 328 -0.29 -4.60 -8.52
CA ALA A 328 -1.26 -5.55 -9.04
C ALA A 328 -2.27 -4.80 -9.91
N ILE A 329 -2.86 -5.50 -10.86
CA ILE A 329 -3.90 -4.98 -11.76
C ILE A 329 -4.99 -6.03 -11.94
N ASP A 330 -6.24 -5.63 -11.78
CA ASP A 330 -7.40 -6.50 -11.93
C ASP A 330 -8.54 -5.78 -12.66
N ARG A 331 -9.42 -6.55 -13.31
CA ARG A 331 -10.58 -6.00 -14.00
C ARG A 331 -11.56 -5.41 -13.00
N LEU A 332 -12.05 -4.21 -13.31
CA LEU A 332 -13.13 -3.55 -12.59
C LEU A 332 -14.40 -3.70 -13.41
N GLN A 333 -15.49 -4.10 -12.75
CA GLN A 333 -16.78 -4.31 -13.38
C GLN A 333 -17.81 -3.33 -12.83
N TRP A 334 -18.81 -3.04 -13.66
CA TRP A 334 -19.87 -2.11 -13.34
C TRP A 334 -21.21 -2.83 -13.28
N ASP A 335 -22.06 -2.39 -12.36
CA ASP A 335 -23.48 -2.63 -12.36
C ASP A 335 -24.20 -1.38 -12.85
N ASP A 336 -24.59 -1.43 -14.12
CA ASP A 336 -25.31 -0.35 -14.82
C ASP A 336 -26.82 -0.40 -14.61
N SER A 337 -27.34 -1.34 -13.79
CA SER A 337 -28.78 -1.41 -13.48
C SER A 337 -29.25 -0.38 -12.44
N VAL A 338 -28.30 0.36 -11.85
CA VAL A 338 -28.53 1.38 -10.83
C VAL A 338 -27.94 2.73 -11.25
N GLN A 339 -28.49 3.84 -10.72
CA GLN A 339 -28.03 5.20 -11.01
C GLN A 339 -27.55 5.90 -9.73
N PRO A 340 -26.31 6.43 -9.68
CA PRO A 340 -25.24 6.23 -10.67
C PRO A 340 -24.78 4.77 -10.72
N ALA A 341 -24.16 4.37 -11.83
CA ALA A 341 -23.62 3.03 -12.00
C ALA A 341 -22.69 2.65 -10.83
N ARG A 342 -22.84 1.42 -10.34
CA ARG A 342 -22.11 0.94 -9.17
C ARG A 342 -20.87 0.15 -9.59
N ILE A 343 -19.76 0.34 -8.88
CA ILE A 343 -18.57 -0.50 -9.05
C ILE A 343 -18.82 -1.80 -8.29
N LEU A 344 -18.64 -2.94 -8.96
CA LEU A 344 -18.71 -4.25 -8.32
C LEU A 344 -17.42 -4.52 -7.54
N PRO A 345 -17.46 -5.24 -6.41
CA PRO A 345 -16.27 -5.64 -5.68
C PRO A 345 -15.25 -6.33 -6.60
N VAL A 346 -14.03 -5.82 -6.59
CA VAL A 346 -12.93 -6.33 -7.41
C VAL A 346 -12.44 -7.65 -6.83
N VAL A 347 -12.35 -8.66 -7.70
CA VAL A 347 -11.77 -9.96 -7.36
C VAL A 347 -10.26 -9.88 -7.60
N ALA A 348 -9.49 -9.68 -6.53
CA ALA A 348 -8.04 -9.66 -6.59
C ALA A 348 -7.48 -10.99 -7.14
N THR A 349 -6.82 -10.95 -8.30
CA THR A 349 -6.15 -12.14 -8.84
C THR A 349 -4.77 -12.32 -8.22
N ARG A 350 -4.27 -13.54 -8.29
CA ARG A 350 -2.90 -13.90 -7.91
C ARG A 350 -2.33 -14.78 -8.99
N ARG A 351 -1.01 -14.71 -9.19
CA ARG A 351 -0.31 -15.71 -10.02
C ARG A 351 -0.64 -17.13 -9.55
N PRO A 352 -0.74 -18.09 -10.48
CA PRO A 352 -0.91 -19.49 -10.12
C PRO A 352 0.17 -19.93 -9.12
N GLN A 353 -0.27 -20.47 -7.99
CA GLN A 353 0.61 -21.07 -6.99
C GLN A 353 0.37 -22.58 -6.97
N PRO A 354 1.43 -23.41 -6.89
CA PRO A 354 1.23 -24.83 -6.70
C PRO A 354 0.48 -25.08 -5.39
N PRO A 355 -0.38 -26.12 -5.32
CA PRO A 355 -1.01 -26.51 -4.08
C PRO A 355 0.06 -26.74 -3.01
N LEU A 356 -0.11 -26.11 -1.85
CA LEU A 356 0.85 -26.25 -0.76
C LEU A 356 1.10 -27.74 -0.46
N PRO A 357 2.36 -28.19 -0.42
CA PRO A 357 2.67 -29.59 -0.19
C PRO A 357 2.16 -30.04 1.19
N PRO A 358 1.96 -31.36 1.40
CA PRO A 358 1.75 -31.88 2.73
C PRO A 358 2.84 -31.37 3.66
N GLN A 359 2.46 -30.96 4.86
CA GLN A 359 3.40 -30.36 5.81
C GLN A 359 3.11 -30.80 7.23
N ARG A 360 4.13 -30.73 8.08
CA ARG A 360 3.99 -31.11 9.48
C ARG A 360 3.28 -30.05 10.30
N ASN A 361 3.41 -28.76 9.96
CA ASN A 361 2.69 -27.68 10.65
C ASN A 361 1.22 -27.71 10.24
N LEU A 362 0.35 -28.13 11.16
CA LEU A 362 -1.08 -28.21 10.93
C LEU A 362 -1.83 -26.94 11.36
N ALA A 363 -1.17 -25.99 12.02
CA ALA A 363 -1.80 -24.77 12.53
C ALA A 363 -2.51 -23.95 11.44
N ARG A 364 -1.94 -23.86 10.23
CA ARG A 364 -2.56 -23.12 9.13
C ARG A 364 -3.86 -23.71 8.60
N TYR A 365 -4.19 -24.96 8.97
CA TYR A 365 -5.47 -25.59 8.65
C TYR A 365 -6.51 -25.39 9.76
N ALA A 366 -6.11 -24.79 10.88
CA ALA A 366 -6.97 -24.55 12.03
C ALA A 366 -7.67 -23.20 11.95
N GLN A 367 -8.81 -23.11 12.61
CA GLN A 367 -9.44 -21.86 13.00
C GLN A 367 -8.80 -21.39 14.32
N ALA A 368 -8.33 -20.15 14.35
CA ALA A 368 -7.76 -19.52 15.54
C ALA A 368 -8.85 -18.79 16.36
N SER A 369 -8.72 -18.82 17.68
CA SER A 369 -9.47 -17.99 18.62
C SER A 369 -8.61 -17.65 19.85
N ALA A 370 -9.01 -16.65 20.63
CA ALA A 370 -8.30 -16.20 21.81
C ALA A 370 -9.27 -15.74 22.91
N SER A 371 -8.79 -15.70 24.16
CA SER A 371 -9.56 -15.23 25.34
C SER A 371 -10.04 -13.79 25.24
N ASN A 372 -9.34 -12.95 24.48
CA ASN A 372 -9.74 -11.57 24.22
C ASN A 372 -10.51 -11.41 22.90
N GLY A 373 -10.94 -12.49 22.25
CA GLY A 373 -11.86 -12.42 21.11
C GLY A 373 -13.32 -12.30 21.58
N PRO A 374 -14.18 -11.53 20.90
CA PRO A 374 -13.94 -10.78 19.66
C PRO A 374 -13.21 -9.43 19.85
N ASP A 375 -13.03 -8.96 21.08
CA ASP A 375 -12.51 -7.64 21.44
C ASP A 375 -10.98 -7.51 21.38
N ILE A 376 -10.37 -8.08 20.34
CA ILE A 376 -8.91 -7.97 20.12
C ILE A 376 -8.59 -6.49 19.85
N PRO A 377 -7.60 -5.90 20.55
CA PRO A 377 -7.24 -4.50 20.32
C PRO A 377 -6.95 -4.26 18.84
N HIS A 378 -7.50 -3.17 18.29
CA HIS A 378 -7.55 -2.94 16.83
C HIS A 378 -6.18 -2.94 16.14
N GLN A 379 -5.06 -2.81 16.85
CA GLN A 379 -3.73 -2.97 16.27
C GLN A 379 -3.40 -4.43 15.89
N TYR A 380 -3.94 -5.40 16.61
CA TYR A 380 -3.56 -6.81 16.49
C TYR A 380 -4.55 -7.60 15.64
N TRP A 381 -4.10 -8.73 15.10
CA TRP A 381 -4.91 -9.59 14.23
C TRP A 381 -4.75 -11.04 14.59
N ILE A 382 -5.88 -11.71 14.84
CA ILE A 382 -5.90 -13.13 15.21
C ILE A 382 -5.32 -14.03 14.11
N ALA A 383 -5.49 -13.63 12.83
CA ALA A 383 -5.04 -14.44 11.70
C ALA A 383 -3.51 -14.50 11.60
N ALA A 384 -2.77 -13.57 12.24
CA ALA A 384 -1.31 -13.63 12.29
C ALA A 384 -0.81 -14.90 12.99
N LEU A 385 -1.58 -15.48 13.93
CA LEU A 385 -1.14 -16.65 14.69
C LEU A 385 -0.74 -17.85 13.80
N ASN A 386 -1.40 -18.03 12.66
CA ASN A 386 -1.22 -19.20 11.80
C ASN A 386 -1.17 -18.90 10.30
N ASP A 387 -0.77 -17.68 9.91
CA ASP A 387 -0.60 -17.32 8.50
C ASP A 387 0.72 -17.86 7.88
N GLY A 388 1.60 -18.43 8.72
CA GLY A 388 2.88 -18.99 8.34
C GLY A 388 3.96 -17.94 8.08
N ARG A 389 3.77 -16.69 8.52
CA ARG A 389 4.65 -15.55 8.25
C ARG A 389 5.31 -15.07 9.53
N VAL A 390 6.62 -15.29 9.61
CA VAL A 390 7.47 -14.69 10.65
C VAL A 390 8.28 -13.55 10.06
N LYS A 391 8.34 -12.42 10.77
CA LYS A 391 9.11 -11.23 10.37
C LYS A 391 10.14 -10.91 11.45
N ARG A 392 11.31 -10.44 11.02
CA ARG A 392 12.38 -10.06 11.96
C ARG A 392 11.98 -8.86 12.82
N ASN A 393 11.26 -7.91 12.21
CA ASN A 393 10.78 -6.69 12.86
C ASN A 393 9.27 -6.55 12.58
N PRO A 394 8.42 -7.36 13.23
CA PRO A 394 7.00 -7.37 12.93
C PRO A 394 6.36 -6.04 13.33
N LEU A 395 5.30 -5.66 12.60
CA LEU A 395 4.41 -4.58 13.00
C LEU A 395 3.00 -5.13 13.13
N PRO A 396 2.14 -4.57 14.00
CA PRO A 396 0.71 -4.58 13.79
C PRO A 396 0.34 -4.44 12.29
N PRO A 397 -0.46 -5.33 11.68
CA PRO A 397 -1.21 -6.45 12.28
C PRO A 397 -0.55 -7.84 12.16
N GLN A 398 0.76 -7.93 11.95
CA GLN A 398 1.54 -9.19 11.88
C GLN A 398 1.71 -9.89 13.25
N LEU A 399 0.83 -9.58 14.20
CA LEU A 399 0.88 -10.02 15.59
C LEU A 399 -0.55 -10.23 16.06
N TRP A 400 -0.78 -11.33 16.78
CA TRP A 400 -1.81 -11.31 17.81
C TRP A 400 -1.25 -10.61 19.06
N GLY A 401 -2.11 -9.89 19.78
CA GLY A 401 -1.75 -9.27 21.04
C GLY A 401 -2.95 -9.02 21.93
N SER A 402 -2.67 -8.83 23.21
CA SER A 402 -3.70 -8.68 24.26
C SER A 402 -3.70 -7.33 24.95
N TRP A 403 -2.95 -6.35 24.44
CA TRP A 403 -2.69 -5.11 25.18
C TRP A 403 -3.96 -4.28 25.39
N THR A 404 -4.29 -4.05 26.66
CA THR A 404 -5.27 -3.08 27.13
C THR A 404 -4.69 -2.31 28.32
N PRO A 405 -5.35 -1.24 28.80
CA PRO A 405 -4.98 -0.59 30.06
C PRO A 405 -5.04 -1.53 31.29
N HIS A 406 -5.79 -2.63 31.22
CA HIS A 406 -6.03 -3.57 32.31
C HIS A 406 -5.92 -5.02 31.81
N ASN A 407 -4.69 -5.53 31.70
CA ASN A 407 -4.46 -6.88 31.22
C ASN A 407 -4.77 -7.91 32.32
N PRO A 408 -5.44 -9.04 32.00
CA PRO A 408 -5.65 -10.11 32.96
C PRO A 408 -4.35 -10.89 33.24
N PRO A 409 -4.26 -11.59 34.39
CA PRO A 409 -3.10 -12.42 34.75
C PRO A 409 -2.85 -13.60 33.80
N GLN A 410 -3.85 -13.99 33.02
CA GLN A 410 -3.80 -15.14 32.14
C GLN A 410 -4.59 -14.87 30.86
N GLN A 411 -4.04 -15.32 29.73
CA GLN A 411 -4.71 -15.35 28.44
C GLN A 411 -4.63 -16.76 27.85
N TRP A 412 -5.49 -17.08 26.88
CA TRP A 412 -5.38 -18.31 26.12
C TRP A 412 -5.53 -18.07 24.62
N LEU A 413 -4.85 -18.92 23.84
CA LEU A 413 -4.96 -19.04 22.40
C LEU A 413 -5.44 -20.45 22.07
N GLN A 414 -6.31 -20.61 21.07
CA GLN A 414 -6.84 -21.91 20.68
C GLN A 414 -6.78 -22.10 19.18
N TYR A 415 -6.47 -23.35 18.79
CA TYR A 415 -6.69 -23.86 17.46
C TYR A 415 -7.75 -24.95 17.47
N SER A 416 -8.59 -24.92 16.44
CA SER A 416 -9.64 -25.92 16.20
C SER A 416 -9.57 -26.42 14.76
N TRP A 417 -9.55 -27.72 14.55
CA TRP A 417 -9.46 -28.35 13.23
C TRP A 417 -10.80 -28.96 12.79
N ALA A 418 -11.05 -28.96 11.47
CA ALA A 418 -12.25 -29.54 10.86
C ALA A 418 -12.37 -31.07 11.03
N GLN A 419 -11.27 -31.73 11.36
CA GLN A 419 -11.19 -33.15 11.66
C GLN A 419 -10.13 -33.40 12.75
N PRO A 420 -10.16 -34.54 13.47
CA PRO A 420 -9.13 -34.86 14.45
C PRO A 420 -7.75 -34.90 13.79
N VAL A 421 -6.75 -34.34 14.47
CA VAL A 421 -5.35 -34.32 14.02
C VAL A 421 -4.44 -34.91 15.07
N THR A 422 -3.42 -35.66 14.64
CA THR A 422 -2.37 -36.16 15.52
C THR A 422 -1.20 -35.18 15.59
N LEU A 423 -0.88 -34.71 16.79
CA LEU A 423 0.13 -33.69 17.07
C LEU A 423 1.17 -34.24 18.04
N GLN A 424 2.43 -33.80 17.93
CA GLN A 424 3.52 -34.25 18.83
C GLN A 424 4.47 -33.13 19.28
N ARG A 425 4.32 -31.92 18.74
CA ARG A 425 5.18 -30.78 19.05
C ARG A 425 4.43 -29.49 18.80
N SER A 426 4.73 -28.48 19.61
CA SER A 426 4.29 -27.10 19.42
C SER A 426 5.50 -26.19 19.34
N ARG A 427 5.43 -25.13 18.53
CA ARG A 427 6.39 -24.03 18.52
C ARG A 427 5.65 -22.71 18.54
N ILE A 428 5.99 -21.80 19.44
CA ILE A 428 5.38 -20.47 19.50
C ILE A 428 6.46 -19.39 19.50
N LEU A 429 6.22 -18.30 18.76
CA LEU A 429 7.12 -17.16 18.67
C LEU A 429 6.47 -15.95 19.35
N PHE A 430 6.84 -15.74 20.61
CA PHE A 430 6.41 -14.56 21.36
C PHE A 430 7.10 -13.29 20.85
N TRP A 431 6.39 -12.18 20.90
CA TRP A 431 6.93 -10.84 20.70
C TRP A 431 6.82 -10.03 21.99
N ALA A 432 7.74 -9.09 22.18
CA ALA A 432 7.75 -8.20 23.34
C ALA A 432 8.46 -6.89 23.00
N ASP A 433 7.96 -5.79 23.54
CA ASP A 433 8.63 -4.49 23.61
C ASP A 433 9.21 -4.20 25.01
N HIS A 434 8.82 -5.01 26.01
CA HIS A 434 9.32 -4.93 27.38
C HIS A 434 10.12 -6.19 27.76
N PRO A 435 11.08 -6.08 28.70
CA PRO A 435 11.87 -7.21 29.14
C PRO A 435 11.02 -8.27 29.88
N PRO A 436 11.47 -9.54 29.93
CA PRO A 436 10.82 -10.57 30.75
C PRO A 436 10.63 -10.12 32.20
N GLY A 437 9.43 -10.36 32.75
CA GLY A 437 9.08 -10.00 34.12
C GLY A 437 8.51 -8.59 34.30
N ALA A 438 8.46 -7.76 33.25
CA ALA A 438 7.75 -6.48 33.29
C ALA A 438 6.24 -6.70 33.58
N ASP A 439 5.62 -5.75 34.29
CA ASP A 439 4.19 -5.75 34.63
C ASP A 439 3.37 -4.76 33.78
N SER A 440 3.99 -4.24 32.72
CA SER A 440 3.44 -3.24 31.79
C SER A 440 3.96 -3.48 30.37
N GLY A 441 3.36 -2.79 29.40
CA GLY A 441 3.66 -2.98 27.98
C GLY A 441 3.37 -4.40 27.52
N VAL A 442 4.15 -4.93 26.58
CA VAL A 442 4.08 -6.31 26.10
C VAL A 442 5.34 -7.06 26.52
N ALA A 443 5.19 -8.07 27.37
CA ALA A 443 6.30 -8.89 27.86
C ALA A 443 6.06 -10.36 27.49
N PRO A 444 7.11 -11.19 27.37
CA PRO A 444 6.90 -12.63 27.25
C PRO A 444 6.21 -13.18 28.51
N PRO A 445 5.37 -14.22 28.38
CA PRO A 445 4.71 -14.81 29.55
C PRO A 445 5.75 -15.40 30.51
N VAL A 446 5.44 -15.46 31.81
CA VAL A 446 6.31 -16.13 32.79
C VAL A 446 6.23 -17.65 32.67
N ARG A 447 5.12 -18.16 32.14
CA ARG A 447 4.84 -19.58 31.96
C ARG A 447 3.86 -19.76 30.82
N TRP A 448 4.01 -20.84 30.05
CA TRP A 448 2.96 -21.26 29.12
C TRP A 448 2.81 -22.77 29.13
N ARG A 449 1.58 -23.22 28.88
CA ARG A 449 1.23 -24.64 28.84
C ARG A 449 0.27 -24.91 27.69
N LEU A 450 0.26 -26.16 27.26
CA LEU A 450 -0.65 -26.69 26.28
C LEU A 450 -1.64 -27.61 26.96
N GLU A 451 -2.88 -27.49 26.53
CA GLU A 451 -3.99 -28.35 26.90
C GLU A 451 -4.66 -28.83 25.61
N TYR A 452 -5.22 -30.03 25.61
CA TYR A 452 -6.03 -30.53 24.52
C TYR A 452 -7.45 -30.83 24.99
N ARG A 453 -8.42 -30.70 24.08
CA ARG A 453 -9.82 -30.97 24.39
C ARG A 453 -10.14 -32.45 24.15
N ARG A 454 -10.83 -33.07 25.13
CA ARG A 454 -11.40 -34.42 25.03
C ARG A 454 -12.48 -34.61 26.09
N ASP A 455 -13.58 -35.26 25.71
CA ASP A 455 -14.68 -35.67 26.60
C ASP A 455 -15.22 -34.51 27.46
N GLY A 456 -15.37 -33.33 26.85
CA GLY A 456 -15.90 -32.13 27.51
C GLY A 456 -14.91 -31.45 28.46
N ARG A 457 -13.64 -31.85 28.46
CA ARG A 457 -12.60 -31.34 29.38
C ARG A 457 -11.31 -30.97 28.67
N TRP A 458 -10.59 -30.02 29.27
CA TRP A 458 -9.23 -29.66 28.86
C TRP A 458 -8.23 -30.47 29.68
N TRP A 459 -7.42 -31.27 29.00
CA TRP A 459 -6.41 -32.12 29.60
C TRP A 459 -5.02 -31.53 29.40
N PRO A 460 -4.15 -31.52 30.43
CA PRO A 460 -2.76 -31.06 30.28
C PRO A 460 -2.01 -31.87 29.21
N LEU A 461 -1.21 -31.20 28.40
CA LEU A 461 -0.42 -31.80 27.33
C LEU A 461 1.08 -31.61 27.53
N ALA A 462 1.53 -30.38 27.74
CA ALA A 462 2.92 -30.03 28.00
C ALA A 462 3.01 -28.64 28.64
N GLU A 463 4.10 -28.36 29.35
CA GLU A 463 4.32 -27.08 30.02
C GLU A 463 5.78 -26.64 29.90
N SER A 464 6.00 -25.32 29.85
CA SER A 464 7.33 -24.74 29.88
C SER A 464 8.02 -24.97 31.23
N THR A 465 9.23 -25.50 31.21
CA THR A 465 10.06 -25.69 32.42
C THR A 465 10.85 -24.45 32.82
N ARG A 466 10.90 -23.43 31.96
CA ARG A 466 11.60 -22.16 32.18
C ARG A 466 10.78 -21.01 31.58
N PRO A 467 10.92 -19.77 32.09
CA PRO A 467 10.28 -18.61 31.50
C PRO A 467 10.59 -18.47 30.00
N PRO A 468 9.56 -18.36 29.15
CA PRO A 468 9.70 -18.03 27.74
C PRO A 468 10.48 -16.76 27.46
N ALA A 469 11.08 -16.69 26.27
CA ALA A 469 11.68 -15.47 25.76
C ALA A 469 11.05 -15.09 24.41
N ALA A 470 10.95 -13.78 24.18
CA ALA A 470 10.51 -13.22 22.91
C ALA A 470 11.60 -13.33 21.82
N GLY A 471 11.19 -13.22 20.56
CA GLY A 471 12.11 -13.17 19.40
C GLY A 471 12.78 -14.50 19.04
N ARG A 472 12.43 -15.60 19.72
CA ARG A 472 12.89 -16.96 19.38
C ARG A 472 11.81 -18.00 19.62
N TRP A 473 11.86 -19.08 18.85
CA TRP A 473 10.92 -20.19 18.96
C TRP A 473 10.98 -20.87 20.34
N GLN A 474 9.86 -20.88 21.04
CA GLN A 474 9.64 -21.66 22.25
C GLN A 474 8.99 -22.98 21.88
N THR A 475 9.61 -24.11 22.24
CA THR A 475 9.19 -25.43 21.78
C THR A 475 8.74 -26.30 22.94
N LEU A 476 7.58 -26.93 22.79
CA LEU A 476 7.13 -28.02 23.66
C LEU A 476 7.00 -29.32 22.86
N ARG A 477 7.39 -30.44 23.48
CA ARG A 477 7.29 -31.80 22.92
C ARG A 477 6.46 -32.64 23.88
N PHE A 478 5.66 -33.53 23.31
CA PHE A 478 4.74 -34.38 24.05
C PHE A 478 4.53 -35.69 23.29
N ALA A 479 4.01 -36.71 23.99
CA ALA A 479 3.57 -37.94 23.34
C ALA A 479 2.47 -37.62 22.31
N PRO A 480 2.44 -38.28 21.14
CA PRO A 480 1.44 -38.00 20.12
C PRO A 480 0.01 -38.03 20.68
N VAL A 481 -0.75 -36.96 20.43
CA VAL A 481 -2.14 -36.83 20.85
C VAL A 481 -3.02 -36.56 19.63
N THR A 482 -4.17 -37.24 19.56
CA THR A 482 -5.19 -36.99 18.54
C THR A 482 -6.32 -36.17 19.15
N THR A 483 -6.59 -35.00 18.58
CA THR A 483 -7.63 -34.08 19.07
C THR A 483 -8.11 -33.17 17.94
N ARG A 484 -9.28 -32.54 18.12
CA ARG A 484 -9.75 -31.43 17.27
C ARG A 484 -9.36 -30.07 17.80
N CYS A 485 -9.00 -29.94 19.08
CA CYS A 485 -8.70 -28.64 19.67
C CYS A 485 -7.53 -28.67 20.64
N VAL A 486 -6.64 -27.69 20.49
CA VAL A 486 -5.52 -27.43 21.40
C VAL A 486 -5.59 -25.98 21.85
N ARG A 487 -5.31 -25.76 23.14
CA ARG A 487 -5.24 -24.44 23.75
C ARG A 487 -3.86 -24.23 24.35
N ALA A 488 -3.23 -23.10 24.02
CA ALA A 488 -2.10 -22.57 24.74
C ALA A 488 -2.61 -21.62 25.83
N VAL A 489 -2.27 -21.87 27.08
CA VAL A 489 -2.57 -20.98 28.21
C VAL A 489 -1.29 -20.26 28.63
N LEU A 490 -1.36 -18.94 28.68
CA LEU A 490 -0.24 -18.02 28.84
C LEU A 490 -0.43 -17.25 30.14
N ASP A 491 0.49 -17.43 31.09
CA ASP A 491 0.48 -16.71 32.36
C ASP A 491 1.33 -15.43 32.20
N ALA A 492 0.70 -14.26 32.36
CA ALA A 492 1.34 -12.97 32.18
C ALA A 492 2.29 -12.62 33.33
N ALA A 493 3.34 -11.87 33.04
CA ALA A 493 4.18 -11.27 34.07
C ALA A 493 3.42 -10.16 34.81
N GLY A 494 3.68 -10.00 36.12
CA GLY A 494 3.05 -8.98 36.97
C GLY A 494 2.41 -9.56 38.24
N ALA A 495 1.75 -8.70 39.02
CA ALA A 495 1.13 -9.05 40.29
C ALA A 495 -0.04 -8.12 40.62
N GLY A 496 -0.99 -8.61 41.42
CA GLY A 496 -2.17 -7.85 41.80
C GLY A 496 -3.03 -7.52 40.58
N GLU A 497 -3.27 -6.24 40.33
CA GLU A 497 -4.06 -5.75 39.19
C GLU A 497 -3.18 -5.33 37.99
N ARG A 498 -1.85 -5.47 38.08
CA ARG A 498 -0.92 -5.04 37.04
C ARG A 498 -0.27 -6.25 36.39
N HIS A 499 -0.62 -6.47 35.13
CA HIS A 499 -0.02 -7.49 34.29
C HIS A 499 0.41 -6.90 32.95
N ALA A 500 1.53 -7.40 32.43
CA ALA A 500 1.93 -7.11 31.07
C ALA A 500 0.97 -7.79 30.09
N ALA A 501 0.81 -7.15 28.93
CA ALA A 501 0.15 -7.76 27.80
C ALA A 501 1.05 -8.84 27.17
N LEU A 502 0.44 -9.68 26.34
CA LEU A 502 1.09 -10.76 25.63
C LEU A 502 0.94 -10.55 24.12
N ALA A 503 1.93 -10.95 23.35
CA ALA A 503 1.85 -10.96 21.89
C ALA A 503 2.57 -12.16 21.27
N VAL A 504 2.06 -12.61 20.13
CA VAL A 504 2.55 -13.77 19.39
C VAL A 504 2.58 -13.43 17.91
N GLN A 505 3.73 -13.66 17.27
CA GLN A 505 3.86 -13.58 15.82
C GLN A 505 3.25 -14.80 15.14
N GLU A 506 3.61 -16.00 15.62
CA GLU A 506 3.24 -17.25 14.97
C GLU A 506 3.20 -18.36 16.03
N TRP A 507 2.23 -19.26 15.89
CA TRP A 507 2.08 -20.45 16.70
C TRP A 507 1.82 -21.66 15.81
N GLU A 508 2.75 -22.62 15.85
CA GLU A 508 2.69 -23.85 15.08
C GLU A 508 2.34 -25.07 15.93
N MET A 509 1.58 -25.98 15.33
CA MET A 509 1.26 -27.30 15.88
C MET A 509 1.69 -28.37 14.89
N LEU A 510 2.64 -29.21 15.30
CA LEU A 510 3.39 -30.09 14.42
C LEU A 510 2.99 -31.55 14.58
N ALA A 511 2.57 -32.16 13.48
CA ALA A 511 2.28 -33.59 13.37
C ALA A 511 3.54 -34.46 13.29
N PRO A 512 3.42 -35.78 13.56
CA PRO A 512 4.48 -36.75 13.30
C PRO A 512 4.89 -36.79 11.83
N GLN A 513 3.92 -36.77 10.93
CA GLN A 513 4.09 -36.84 9.48
C GLN A 513 3.51 -35.62 8.79
N ALA A 514 3.92 -35.39 7.54
CA ALA A 514 3.41 -34.30 6.73
C ALA A 514 2.01 -34.65 6.19
N LEU A 515 1.04 -33.77 6.39
CA LEU A 515 -0.36 -33.98 5.99
C LEU A 515 -0.89 -32.78 5.21
N ARG A 516 -1.95 -33.02 4.43
CA ARG A 516 -2.80 -31.98 3.85
C ARG A 516 -4.20 -32.18 4.44
N LEU A 517 -4.78 -31.11 4.97
CA LEU A 517 -6.08 -31.13 5.63
C LEU A 517 -7.04 -30.12 4.97
N PRO A 518 -8.36 -30.31 5.12
CA PRO A 518 -9.32 -29.24 4.83
C PRO A 518 -9.11 -28.04 5.77
N GLN A 519 -9.46 -26.84 5.29
CA GLN A 519 -9.43 -25.64 6.11
C GLN A 519 -10.59 -25.65 7.10
N ALA A 520 -10.30 -25.42 8.38
CA ALA A 520 -11.33 -25.25 9.39
C ALA A 520 -12.08 -23.93 9.23
N THR A 521 -13.34 -23.95 9.64
CA THR A 521 -14.29 -22.85 9.65
C THR A 521 -14.60 -22.42 11.09
N ALA A 522 -15.30 -21.30 11.25
CA ALA A 522 -15.80 -20.88 12.57
C ALA A 522 -16.72 -21.94 13.21
N ALA A 523 -17.48 -22.70 12.42
CA ALA A 523 -18.33 -23.78 12.94
C ALA A 523 -17.52 -24.95 13.52
N ASP A 524 -16.33 -25.21 12.98
CA ASP A 524 -15.44 -26.26 13.49
C ASP A 524 -14.93 -25.96 14.90
N ALA A 525 -14.85 -24.69 15.28
CA ALA A 525 -14.45 -24.29 16.63
C ALA A 525 -15.43 -24.73 17.72
N GLN A 526 -16.68 -25.07 17.36
CA GLN A 526 -17.69 -25.57 18.29
C GLN A 526 -17.66 -27.10 18.45
N ARG A 527 -16.89 -27.81 17.61
CA ARG A 527 -16.89 -29.27 17.47
C ARG A 527 -15.71 -29.95 18.15
N CYS A 528 -15.12 -29.30 19.16
CA CYS A 528 -13.88 -29.79 19.79
C CYS A 528 -14.01 -31.19 20.42
N ASP A 529 -15.22 -31.54 20.88
CA ASP A 529 -15.53 -32.79 21.57
C ASP A 529 -16.24 -33.81 20.67
N ASP A 530 -16.45 -33.50 19.38
CA ASP A 530 -17.06 -34.43 18.43
C ASP A 530 -16.17 -35.67 18.27
N ALA A 531 -16.80 -36.85 18.34
CA ALA A 531 -16.11 -38.12 18.19
C ALA A 531 -15.28 -38.16 16.90
N PRO A 532 -14.10 -38.81 16.93
CA PRO A 532 -13.23 -38.90 15.77
C PRO A 532 -13.85 -39.65 14.58
#